data_AF-A0A519L7Z2-F1
#
_entry.id   AF-A0A519L7Z2-F1
#
_cell.length_a   1.000
_cell.length_b   1.000
_cell.length_c   1.000
_cell.angle_alpha   90.00
_cell.angle_beta   90.00
_cell.angle_gamma   90.00
#
_symmetry.space_group_name_H-M   'P 1'
#
loop_
_entity.id
_entity.type
_entity.pdbx_description
1 polymer ?
#
loop_
_entity_poly.entity_id
_entity_poly.type
_entity_poly.pdbx_seq_one_letter_code
_entity_poly.pdbx_strand_id
1 'polypeptide(L)' 'MSRRRDRIVDRGGRRRLTRSQRLGVGGLATLAGVAVLGIVAGVLLDRLLDFDDALDTGGEWDEGGGVSSRWW' A
#
# COMPACT_ATOMS: atom_id res chain seq x y z
N MET A 1 -26.79 14.47 -22.61
CA MET A 1 -25.44 13.91 -22.91
C MET A 1 -24.37 14.75 -22.21
N SER A 2 -23.85 14.28 -21.06
CA SER A 2 -22.77 14.99 -20.36
C SER A 2 -21.41 14.60 -20.95
N ARG A 3 -20.85 15.46 -21.82
CA ARG A 3 -19.50 15.30 -22.38
C ARG A 3 -18.49 15.79 -21.33
N ARG A 4 -18.14 14.91 -20.39
CA ARG A 4 -17.28 15.22 -19.24
C ARG A 4 -15.82 15.43 -19.69
N ARG A 5 -15.51 16.69 -19.97
CA ARG A 5 -14.24 17.41 -19.70
C ARG A 5 -12.93 16.62 -19.85
N ASP A 6 -12.54 16.39 -21.09
CA ASP A 6 -11.16 16.04 -21.47
C ASP A 6 -10.29 17.30 -21.63
N ARG A 7 -10.25 18.14 -20.58
CA ARG A 7 -9.51 19.41 -20.59
C ARG A 7 -8.69 19.53 -19.32
N ILE A 8 -7.52 18.89 -19.33
CA ILE A 8 -6.46 19.18 -18.37
C ILE A 8 -5.99 20.60 -18.70
N VAL A 9 -6.42 21.57 -17.89
CA VAL A 9 -6.04 22.98 -18.03
C VAL A 9 -4.65 23.14 -17.44
N ASP A 10 -3.66 23.18 -18.31
CA ASP A 10 -2.30 23.56 -17.94
C ASP A 10 -2.21 25.08 -17.70
N ARG A 11 -1.31 25.48 -16.78
CA ARG A 11 -1.15 26.87 -16.27
C ARG A 11 -0.69 27.86 -17.37
N GLY A 12 -0.15 27.35 -18.48
CA GLY A 12 0.41 28.11 -19.59
C GLY A 12 -0.55 28.48 -20.73
N GLY A 13 -1.84 28.17 -20.62
CA GLY A 13 -2.83 28.64 -21.59
C GLY A 13 -2.95 27.76 -22.86
N ARG A 14 -4.11 27.10 -22.96
CA ARG A 14 -4.83 26.73 -24.20
C ARG A 14 -4.06 26.06 -25.36
N ARG A 15 -2.94 25.36 -25.17
CA ARG A 15 -2.40 24.47 -26.21
C ARG A 15 -2.97 23.05 -26.09
N ARG A 16 -3.50 22.51 -27.18
CA ARG A 16 -3.79 21.07 -27.30
C ARG A 16 -2.49 20.32 -27.05
N LEU A 17 -2.44 19.54 -25.97
CA LEU A 17 -1.33 18.64 -25.65
C LEU A 17 -1.03 17.76 -26.88
N THR A 18 0.22 17.73 -27.33
CA THR A 18 0.65 16.80 -28.39
C THR A 18 0.52 15.36 -27.86
N ARG A 19 0.34 14.39 -28.75
CA ARG A 19 0.00 12.98 -28.38
C ARG A 19 1.01 12.38 -27.38
N SER A 20 2.28 12.78 -27.44
CA SER A 20 3.35 12.40 -26.52
C SER A 20 3.13 12.93 -25.09
N GLN A 21 2.62 14.14 -24.94
CA GLN A 21 2.40 14.77 -23.63
C GLN A 21 1.22 14.12 -22.88
N ARG A 22 0.20 13.63 -23.60
CA ARG A 22 -0.88 12.82 -23.02
C ARG A 22 -0.40 11.46 -22.49
N LEU A 23 0.46 10.78 -23.26
CA LEU A 23 1.04 9.50 -22.84
C LEU A 23 1.98 9.66 -21.63
N GLY A 24 2.74 10.76 -21.59
CA GLY A 24 3.59 11.09 -20.43
C GLY A 24 2.79 11.29 -19.14
N VAL A 25 1.70 12.06 -19.19
CA VAL A 25 0.84 12.29 -18.00
C VAL A 25 0.12 11.00 -17.59
N GLY A 26 -0.39 10.23 -18.55
CA GLY A 26 -1.02 8.94 -18.26
C GLY A 26 -0.06 7.95 -17.59
N GLY A 27 1.16 7.83 -18.11
CA GLY A 27 2.20 7.00 -17.51
C GLY A 27 2.57 7.45 -16.09
N LEU A 28 2.75 8.76 -15.89
CA LEU A 28 3.07 9.30 -14.57
C LEU A 28 1.97 9.04 -13.54
N ALA A 29 0.70 9.17 -13.96
CA ALA A 29 -0.45 8.89 -13.11
C ALA A 29 -0.52 7.41 -12.72
N THR A 30 -0.24 6.49 -13.65
CA THR A 30 -0.17 5.06 -13.36
C THR A 30 0.95 4.74 -12.37
N LEU A 31 2.15 5.29 -12.59
CA LEU A 31 3.28 5.10 -11.67
C LEU A 31 2.97 5.62 -10.27
N ALA A 32 2.36 6.81 -10.17
CA ALA A 32 1.92 7.36 -8.90
C ALA A 32 0.87 6.45 -8.21
N GLY A 33 -0.08 5.92 -8.98
CA GLY A 33 -1.10 4.99 -8.47
C GLY A 33 -0.49 3.69 -7.92
N VAL A 34 0.47 3.09 -8.64
CA VAL A 34 1.19 1.89 -8.18
C VAL A 34 2.01 2.18 -6.92
N ALA A 35 2.66 3.34 -6.84
CA ALA A 35 3.41 3.74 -5.66
C ALA A 35 2.51 3.85 -4.42
N VAL A 36 1.35 4.49 -4.55
CA VAL A 36 0.37 4.60 -3.46
C VAL A 36 -0.14 3.22 -3.04
N LEU A 37 -0.42 2.33 -3.99
CA LEU A 37 -0.81 0.95 -3.72
C LEU A 37 0.26 0.18 -2.92
N GLY A 38 1.54 0.35 -3.27
CA GLY A 38 2.64 -0.25 -2.52
C GLY A 38 2.72 0.23 -1.07
N ILE A 39 2.49 1.53 -0.83
CA ILE A 39 2.43 2.09 0.53
C ILE A 39 1.28 1.47 1.32
N VAL A 40 0.08 1.40 0.74
CA VAL A 40 -1.10 0.80 1.41
C VAL A 40 -0.85 -0.67 1.72
N ALA A 41 -0.26 -1.42 0.80
CA ALA A 41 0.11 -2.82 1.02
C ALA A 41 1.15 -2.96 2.15
N GLY A 42 2.17 -2.11 2.17
CA GLY A 42 3.16 -2.10 3.25
C GLY A 42 2.55 -1.82 4.61
N VAL A 43 1.67 -0.82 4.71
CA VAL A 43 0.93 -0.52 5.96
C VAL A 43 0.03 -1.68 6.37
N LEU A 44 -0.64 -2.34 5.42
CA LEU A 44 -1.49 -3.47 5.74
C LEU A 44 -0.68 -4.66 6.26
N LEU A 45 0.47 -4.94 5.63
CA LEU A 45 1.40 -5.99 6.07
C LEU A 45 1.98 -5.67 7.44
N ASP A 46 2.44 -4.44 7.67
CA ASP A 46 2.91 -3.95 8.96
C ASP A 46 1.86 -4.21 10.06
N ARG A 47 0.59 -3.91 9.78
CA ARG A 47 -0.50 -4.19 10.72
C ARG A 47 -0.77 -5.67 10.93
N LEU A 48 -0.68 -6.48 9.89
CA LEU A 48 -0.86 -7.92 10.02
C LEU A 48 0.29 -8.56 10.82
N LEU A 49 1.51 -8.07 10.65
CA LEU A 49 2.67 -8.52 11.42
C LEU A 49 2.60 -8.04 12.87
N ASP A 50 2.19 -6.79 13.12
CA ASP A 50 1.90 -6.30 14.46
C ASP A 50 0.78 -7.12 15.14
N PHE A 51 -0.23 -7.56 14.38
CA PHE A 51 -1.26 -8.47 14.89
C PHE A 51 -0.71 -9.87 15.18
N ASP A 52 0.26 -10.36 14.41
CA ASP A 52 0.96 -11.62 14.65
C ASP A 52 1.78 -11.54 15.94
N ASP A 53 2.54 -10.46 16.15
CA ASP A 53 3.25 -10.20 17.42
C ASP A 53 2.26 -10.08 18.61
N ALA A 54 1.10 -9.45 18.41
CA ALA A 54 0.05 -9.37 19.42
C ALA A 54 -0.65 -10.73 19.69
N LEU A 55 -0.60 -11.66 18.74
CA LEU A 55 -1.09 -13.04 18.90
C LEU A 55 -0.02 -13.96 19.50
N ASP A 56 1.26 -13.74 19.19
CA ASP A 56 2.42 -14.45 19.75
C ASP A 56 2.71 -14.00 21.19
N THR A 57 2.33 -12.79 21.59
CA THR A 57 2.26 -12.38 23.01
C THR A 57 1.11 -13.04 23.77
N GLY A 58 0.11 -13.56 23.06
CA GLY A 58 -0.83 -14.54 23.60
C GLY A 58 -0.24 -15.94 23.67
N GLY A 59 1.04 -16.12 23.32
CA GLY A 59 1.85 -17.33 23.22
C GLY A 59 2.87 -17.53 24.36
N GLU A 60 2.91 -16.66 25.38
CA GLU A 60 3.51 -16.95 26.70
C GLU A 60 2.64 -17.99 27.45
N TRP A 61 2.30 -19.08 26.76
CA TRP A 61 1.84 -20.31 27.38
C TRP A 61 3.10 -21.02 27.85
N ASP A 62 3.54 -20.66 29.04
CA ASP A 62 4.36 -21.51 29.91
C ASP A 62 5.87 -21.66 29.57
N GLU A 63 6.60 -20.55 29.61
CA GLU A 63 8.05 -20.60 29.91
C GLU A 63 8.34 -20.82 31.42
N GLY A 64 7.28 -20.95 32.24
CA GLY A 64 7.32 -21.17 33.68
C GLY A 64 7.05 -22.61 34.14
N GLY A 65 6.77 -23.54 33.23
CA GLY A 65 6.33 -24.89 33.54
C GLY A 65 7.16 -25.87 32.74
N GLY A 66 8.46 -25.87 33.04
CA GLY A 66 9.33 -26.97 32.68
C GLY A 66 8.63 -28.27 33.06
N VAL A 67 8.29 -29.07 32.04
CA VAL A 67 7.90 -30.46 32.23
C VAL A 67 9.04 -31.08 33.03
N SER A 68 8.85 -31.18 34.35
CA SER A 68 9.80 -31.84 35.21
C SER A 68 9.70 -33.31 34.86
N SER A 69 10.54 -33.75 33.95
CA SER A 69 10.76 -35.16 33.73
C SER A 69 11.53 -35.71 34.93
N ARG A 70 10.80 -35.94 36.03
CA ARG A 70 11.32 -36.61 37.21
C ARG A 70 11.17 -38.10 36.96
N TRP A 71 12.11 -38.67 36.24
CA TRP A 71 12.36 -40.11 36.29
C TRP A 71 13.18 -40.38 37.56
N TRP A 72 12.47 -40.90 38.56
CA TRP A 72 13.06 -41.84 39.51
C TRP A 72 13.16 -43.22 38.85
#